data_AF-A0A6N4TMH9-F1
#
_entry.id   AF-A0A6N4TMH9-F1
#
_cell.length_a   1.000
_cell.length_b   1.000
_cell.length_c   1.000
_cell.angle_alpha   90.00
_cell.angle_beta   90.00
_cell.angle_gamma   90.00
#
_symmetry.space_group_name_H-M   'P 1'
#
loop_
_entity.id
_entity.type
_entity.pdbx_description
1 polymer ?
#
loop_
_entity_poly.entity_id
_entity_poly.type
_entity_poly.pdbx_seq_one_letter_code
_entity_poly.pdbx_strand_id
1 'polypeptide(L)'
;MQITNLKTEEILEYAQKQFPNMYISLDETDFYLPSIESGEICVEGIDHPVYVSTHYAYEDHLVNGNQTRYKIPISIFYVKKDAYDVIYDNRGCCFVPYIEDGCMQHVSYQEFLDMIPTFVNIVKI
;
A
#
# COMPACT_ATOMS: atom_id res chain seq x y z
N MET A 1 -0.32 8.89 -10.19
CA MET A 1 0.59 8.10 -9.32
C MET A 1 0.49 6.59 -9.64
N GLN A 2 1.57 5.78 -9.55
CA GLN A 2 1.55 4.31 -9.66
C GLN A 2 2.10 3.67 -8.36
N ILE A 3 1.37 2.75 -7.74
CA ILE A 3 1.73 2.12 -6.45
C ILE A 3 1.82 0.58 -6.50
N THR A 4 1.31 -0.03 -7.57
CA THR A 4 1.38 -1.49 -7.78
C THR A 4 2.35 -1.84 -8.90
N ASN A 5 2.71 -3.13 -8.99
CA ASN A 5 3.60 -3.66 -10.03
C ASN A 5 4.97 -2.97 -10.09
N LEU A 6 5.43 -2.45 -8.95
CA LEU A 6 6.75 -1.86 -8.79
C LEU A 6 7.79 -2.99 -8.69
N LYS A 7 8.95 -2.81 -9.33
CA LYS A 7 10.01 -3.82 -9.25
C LYS A 7 10.75 -3.70 -7.93
N THR A 8 10.85 -4.82 -7.21
CA THR A 8 11.56 -4.94 -5.93
C THR A 8 13.00 -4.40 -5.99
N GLU A 9 13.72 -4.70 -7.07
CA GLU A 9 15.09 -4.23 -7.29
C GLU A 9 15.18 -2.70 -7.40
N GLU A 10 14.26 -2.07 -8.13
CA GLU A 10 14.21 -0.61 -8.31
C GLU A 10 13.87 0.09 -6.98
N ILE A 11 12.95 -0.48 -6.18
CA ILE A 11 12.63 0.01 -4.84
C ILE A 11 13.85 -0.06 -3.93
N LEU A 12 14.57 -1.19 -3.95
CA LEU A 12 15.76 -1.37 -3.11
C LEU A 12 16.84 -0.34 -3.44
N GLU A 13 17.17 -0.19 -4.72
CA GLU A 13 18.17 0.77 -5.18
C GLU A 13 17.79 2.21 -4.80
N TYR A 14 16.51 2.56 -4.96
CA TYR A 14 15.99 3.86 -4.58
C TYR A 14 16.12 4.11 -3.07
N ALA A 15 15.65 3.17 -2.25
CA ALA A 15 15.65 3.30 -0.79
C ALA A 15 17.08 3.35 -0.22
N GLN A 16 18.00 2.54 -0.75
CA GLN A 16 19.41 2.55 -0.35
C GLN A 16 20.10 3.89 -0.67
N LYS A 17 19.73 4.55 -1.78
CA LYS A 17 20.24 5.89 -2.11
C LYS A 17 19.73 6.96 -1.16
N GLN A 18 18.47 6.87 -0.73
CA GLN A 18 17.87 7.89 0.16
C GLN A 18 18.21 7.73 1.63
N PHE A 19 18.44 6.51 2.09
CA PHE A 19 18.81 6.24 3.48
C PHE A 19 20.19 5.60 3.54
N PRO A 20 21.26 6.35 3.19
CA PRO A 20 22.61 5.82 3.21
C PRO A 20 22.96 5.41 4.65
N ASN A 21 23.53 4.21 4.79
CA ASN A 21 23.92 3.58 6.06
C ASN A 21 22.78 3.00 6.90
N MET A 22 21.57 2.90 6.37
CA MET A 22 20.47 2.17 7.01
C MET A 22 20.28 0.80 6.35
N TYR A 23 19.78 -0.15 7.12
CA TYR A 23 19.30 -1.41 6.58
C TYR A 23 17.88 -1.22 6.02
N ILE A 24 17.69 -1.64 4.76
CA ILE A 24 16.39 -1.59 4.10
C ILE A 24 15.78 -2.99 4.09
N SER A 25 14.58 -3.13 4.67
CA SER A 25 13.79 -4.36 4.61
C SER A 25 12.59 -4.13 3.71
N LEU A 26 12.51 -4.85 2.59
CA LEU A 26 11.32 -4.82 1.73
C LEU A 26 10.27 -5.79 2.26
N ASP A 27 9.01 -5.42 2.14
CA ASP A 27 7.88 -6.25 2.51
C ASP A 27 6.65 -5.87 1.64
N GLU A 28 5.58 -6.63 1.78
CA GLU A 28 4.29 -6.31 1.17
C GLU A 28 3.24 -6.07 2.25
N THR A 29 2.31 -5.17 1.98
CA THR A 29 1.16 -4.96 2.85
C THR A 29 -0.11 -4.87 2.02
N ASP A 30 -1.20 -5.34 2.61
CA ASP A 30 -2.52 -5.21 2.02
C ASP A 30 -3.01 -3.78 2.20
N PHE A 31 -3.27 -3.10 1.09
CA PHE A 31 -4.03 -1.86 1.06
C PHE A 31 -5.52 -2.16 1.24
N TYR A 32 -6.15 -1.43 2.17
CA TYR A 32 -7.55 -1.59 2.53
C TYR A 32 -8.35 -0.37 2.08
N LEU A 33 -9.43 -0.65 1.37
CA LEU A 33 -10.39 0.35 0.92
C LEU A 33 -11.68 0.26 1.75
N PRO A 34 -11.85 1.08 2.80
CA PRO A 34 -13.06 1.05 3.61
C PRO A 34 -14.26 1.66 2.86
N SER A 35 -15.44 1.08 3.08
CA SER A 35 -16.74 1.71 2.74
C SER A 35 -16.96 2.05 1.26
N ILE A 36 -16.43 1.24 0.33
CA ILE A 36 -16.71 1.40 -1.11
C ILE A 36 -18.01 0.66 -1.48
N GLU A 37 -18.88 1.32 -2.26
CA GLU A 37 -20.06 0.68 -2.86
C GLU A 37 -19.65 -0.53 -3.71
N SER A 38 -20.44 -1.62 -3.67
CA SER A 38 -20.15 -2.78 -4.52
C SER A 38 -20.21 -2.41 -6.00
N GLY A 39 -19.24 -2.86 -6.78
CA GLY A 39 -19.15 -2.55 -8.20
C GLY A 39 -17.75 -2.72 -8.76
N GLU A 40 -17.58 -2.31 -10.01
CA GLU A 40 -16.29 -2.11 -10.64
C GLU A 40 -15.77 -0.73 -10.25
N ILE A 41 -14.56 -0.65 -9.72
CA ILE A 41 -13.90 0.63 -9.38
C ILE A 41 -12.58 0.77 -10.12
N CYS A 42 -12.25 2.01 -10.46
CA CYS A 42 -10.92 2.40 -10.92
C CYS A 42 -10.19 3.09 -9.78
N VAL A 43 -9.00 2.60 -9.43
CA VAL A 43 -8.14 3.24 -8.43
C VAL A 43 -6.98 3.88 -9.18
N GLU A 44 -6.67 5.13 -8.87
CA GLU A 44 -5.52 5.79 -9.49
C GLU A 44 -4.24 5.02 -9.13
N GLY A 45 -3.49 4.62 -10.15
CA GLY A 45 -2.26 3.86 -9.98
C GLY A 45 -2.40 2.34 -9.97
N ILE A 46 -3.61 1.83 -10.21
CA ILE A 46 -3.88 0.43 -10.52
C ILE A 46 -4.32 0.34 -11.98
N ASP A 47 -3.62 -0.46 -12.76
CA ASP A 47 -3.78 -0.58 -14.22
C ASP A 47 -4.91 -1.52 -14.66
N HIS A 48 -5.65 -2.08 -13.71
CA HIS A 48 -6.75 -3.01 -13.94
C HIS A 48 -7.98 -2.67 -13.08
N PRO A 49 -9.20 -3.02 -13.55
CA PRO A 49 -10.41 -2.83 -12.76
C PRO A 49 -10.38 -3.65 -11.47
N VAL A 50 -10.85 -3.05 -10.38
CA VAL A 50 -10.96 -3.70 -9.09
C VAL A 50 -12.44 -4.02 -8.82
N TYR A 51 -12.74 -5.29 -8.53
CA TYR A 51 -14.10 -5.75 -8.27
C TYR A 51 -14.38 -5.84 -6.78
N VAL A 52 -15.29 -5.00 -6.31
CA VAL A 52 -15.65 -4.81 -4.91
C VAL A 52 -16.99 -5.55 -4.70
N SER A 53 -16.96 -6.73 -4.05
CA SER A 53 -18.16 -7.53 -3.75
C SER A 53 -18.45 -7.63 -2.24
N THR A 54 -19.67 -7.29 -1.84
CA THR A 54 -20.19 -7.42 -0.46
C THR A 54 -20.17 -8.85 0.09
N HIS A 55 -19.85 -9.86 -0.74
CA HIS A 55 -20.00 -11.28 -0.44
C HIS A 55 -18.70 -12.09 -0.52
N TYR A 56 -17.61 -11.62 0.09
CA TYR A 56 -16.51 -12.52 0.52
C TYR A 56 -16.42 -12.55 2.05
N ALA A 57 -17.23 -13.44 2.61
CA ALA A 57 -17.13 -13.90 3.98
C ALA A 57 -16.65 -15.35 3.95
N TYR A 58 -15.38 -15.59 4.28
CA TYR A 58 -15.00 -16.83 4.95
C TYR A 58 -14.25 -16.42 6.22
N GLU A 59 -14.85 -16.82 7.35
CA GLU A 59 -14.52 -16.49 8.74
C GLU A 59 -14.72 -15.04 9.18
N ASP A 60 -15.92 -14.50 8.92
CA ASP A 60 -16.44 -13.36 9.66
C ASP A 60 -17.49 -13.78 10.69
N HIS A 61 -17.03 -14.54 11.68
CA HIS A 61 -17.61 -14.57 13.01
C HIS A 61 -16.47 -14.71 14.02
N LEU A 62 -15.72 -13.63 14.27
CA LEU A 62 -15.14 -13.41 15.61
C LEU A 62 -14.48 -12.05 15.87
N VAL A 63 -14.20 -11.16 14.90
CA VAL A 63 -13.50 -9.91 15.27
C VAL A 63 -14.12 -8.59 14.82
N ASN A 64 -14.62 -8.35 13.60
CA ASN A 64 -15.29 -7.06 13.29
C ASN A 64 -16.03 -7.14 11.94
N GLY A 65 -17.38 -7.15 11.97
CA GLY A 65 -18.27 -7.41 10.84
C GLY A 65 -17.91 -6.84 9.45
N ASN A 66 -18.18 -7.63 8.41
CA ASN A 66 -18.08 -7.35 6.97
C ASN A 66 -19.06 -6.24 6.54
N GLN A 67 -18.87 -5.52 5.42
CA GLN A 67 -19.06 -6.05 4.07
C GLN A 67 -18.32 -5.23 3.00
N THR A 68 -17.60 -5.97 2.17
CA THR A 68 -16.74 -5.59 1.04
C THR A 68 -15.35 -5.07 1.41
N ARG A 69 -14.38 -5.98 1.35
CA ARG A 69 -12.96 -5.69 1.54
C ARG A 69 -12.24 -6.20 0.30
N TYR A 70 -11.65 -5.29 -0.47
CA TYR A 70 -10.69 -5.66 -1.50
C TYR A 70 -9.30 -5.31 -0.97
N LYS A 71 -8.39 -6.28 -1.07
CA LYS A 71 -6.98 -6.16 -0.66
C LYS A 71 -6.15 -5.97 -1.91
N ILE A 72 -5.45 -4.86 -2.01
CA ILE A 72 -4.45 -4.65 -3.06
C ILE A 72 -3.08 -4.82 -2.40
N PRO A 73 -2.28 -5.82 -2.78
CA PRO A 73 -0.91 -5.90 -2.28
C PRO A 73 -0.13 -4.71 -2.82
N ILE A 74 0.45 -3.93 -1.92
CA ILE A 74 1.39 -2.86 -2.24
C ILE A 74 2.73 -3.15 -1.60
N SER A 75 3.80 -2.79 -2.30
CA SER A 75 5.14 -2.88 -1.73
C SER A 75 5.31 -1.83 -0.63
N ILE A 76 6.07 -2.17 0.41
CA ILE A 76 6.55 -1.24 1.43
C ILE A 76 8.03 -1.50 1.69
N PHE A 77 8.68 -0.53 2.30
CA PHE A 77 10.02 -0.75 2.85
C PHE A 77 10.15 -0.14 4.24
N TYR A 78 10.90 -0.85 5.07
CA TYR A 78 11.29 -0.40 6.38
C TYR A 78 12.73 0.09 6.39
N VAL A 79 12.97 1.20 7.08
CA VAL A 79 14.30 1.76 7.33
C VAL A 79 14.71 1.41 8.77
N LYS A 80 15.74 0.58 8.91
CA LYS A 80 16.24 0.06 10.20
C LYS A 80 17.71 0.42 10.40
N LYS A 81 18.19 0.45 11.64
CA LYS A 81 19.63 0.64 11.89
C LYS A 81 20.39 -0.66 11.62
N ASP A 82 19.77 -1.78 11.95
CA ASP A 82 20.30 -3.13 11.72
C ASP A 82 19.22 -4.07 11.16
N ALA A 83 19.63 -5.15 10.49
CA ALA A 83 18.74 -6.18 9.95
C ALA A 83 17.86 -6.84 11.01
N TYR A 84 18.36 -6.97 12.24
CA TYR A 84 17.70 -7.65 13.35
C TYR A 84 16.83 -6.73 14.21
N ASP A 85 16.75 -5.43 13.87
CA ASP A 85 15.90 -4.50 14.61
C ASP A 85 14.42 -4.90 14.49
N VAL A 86 13.77 -5.01 15.65
CA VAL A 86 12.35 -5.28 15.79
C VAL A 86 11.58 -3.97 15.73
N ILE A 87 10.59 -3.91 14.85
CA ILE A 87 9.72 -2.75 14.68
C ILE A 87 8.47 -2.97 15.52
N TYR A 88 8.36 -2.23 16.63
CA TYR A 88 7.16 -2.21 17.48
C TYR A 88 6.17 -1.13 17.06
N ASP A 89 6.67 -0.04 16.47
CA ASP A 89 5.89 1.06 15.93
C ASP A 89 6.47 1.40 14.55
N ASN A 90 5.62 1.41 13.53
CA ASN A 90 6.02 1.64 12.15
C ASN A 90 6.12 3.14 11.81
N ARG A 91 5.77 4.03 12.74
CA ARG A 91 5.85 5.49 12.54
C ARG A 91 7.27 5.94 12.29
N GLY A 92 7.47 6.64 11.18
CA GLY A 92 8.75 7.21 10.78
C GLY A 92 9.78 6.18 10.28
N CYS A 93 9.43 4.90 10.20
CA CYS A 93 10.33 3.86 9.70
C CYS A 93 9.72 2.98 8.60
N CYS A 94 8.43 3.11 8.28
CA CYS A 94 7.75 2.40 7.21
C CYS A 94 7.28 3.36 6.12
N PHE A 95 7.56 3.02 4.87
CA PHE A 95 7.32 3.88 3.72
C PHE A 95 6.70 3.10 2.56
N VAL A 96 5.85 3.80 1.80
CA VAL A 96 5.22 3.28 0.58
C VAL A 96 5.92 3.92 -0.62
N PRO A 97 6.62 3.12 -1.46
CA PRO A 97 7.17 3.60 -2.72
C PRO A 97 6.05 3.78 -3.76
N TYR A 98 6.22 4.76 -4.63
CA TYR A 98 5.34 4.99 -5.78
C TYR A 98 6.12 5.62 -6.93
N ILE A 99 5.59 5.51 -8.15
CA ILE A 99 6.10 6.22 -9.32
C ILE A 99 5.16 7.37 -9.64
N GLU A 100 5.73 8.55 -9.82
CA GLU A 100 5.06 9.74 -10.30
C GLU A 100 5.98 10.46 -11.28
N ASP A 101 5.43 10.87 -12.43
CA ASP A 101 6.19 11.45 -13.55
C ASP A 101 7.42 10.61 -13.97
N GLY A 102 7.29 9.29 -13.90
CA GLY A 102 8.35 8.33 -14.25
C GLY A 102 9.50 8.25 -13.25
N CYS A 103 9.38 8.92 -12.10
CA CYS A 103 10.38 8.94 -11.03
C CYS A 103 9.87 8.21 -9.80
N MET A 104 10.73 7.40 -9.18
CA MET A 104 10.40 6.75 -7.92
C MET A 104 10.45 7.75 -6.77
N GLN A 105 9.41 7.73 -5.96
CA GLN A 105 9.23 8.54 -4.77
C GLN A 105 8.77 7.65 -3.62
N HIS A 106 8.69 8.20 -2.42
CA HIS A 106 8.11 7.53 -1.26
C HIS A 106 7.36 8.52 -0.37
N VAL A 107 6.36 8.00 0.35
CA VAL A 107 5.70 8.70 1.46
C VAL A 107 5.78 7.83 2.71
N SER A 108 5.64 8.42 3.90
CA SER A 108 5.46 7.59 5.10
C SER A 108 4.17 6.78 4.99
N TYR A 109 4.14 5.60 5.63
CA TYR A 109 2.94 4.78 5.64
C TYR A 109 1.73 5.53 6.23
N GLN A 110 1.95 6.40 7.21
CA GLN A 110 0.87 7.21 7.80
C GLN A 110 0.32 8.25 6.82
N GLU A 111 1.20 8.99 6.14
CA GLU A 111 0.77 9.95 5.11
C GLU A 111 0.07 9.23 3.96
N PHE A 112 0.55 8.04 3.57
CA PHE A 112 -0.13 7.21 2.58
C PHE A 112 -1.58 6.90 3.00
N LEU A 113 -1.82 6.52 4.26
CA LEU A 113 -3.16 6.26 4.79
C LEU A 113 -4.07 7.49 4.71
N ASP A 114 -3.53 8.69 4.91
CA ASP A 114 -4.28 9.95 4.82
C ASP A 114 -4.58 10.33 3.35
N MET A 115 -3.74 9.93 2.41
CA MET A 115 -3.91 10.22 0.98
C MET A 115 -4.87 9.25 0.28
N ILE A 116 -5.18 8.08 0.86
CA ILE A 116 -6.07 7.06 0.29
C ILE A 116 -7.35 7.63 -0.34
N PRO A 117 -8.12 8.52 0.34
CA PRO A 117 -9.37 9.02 -0.21
C PRO A 117 -9.20 9.85 -1.50
N THR A 118 -7.99 10.36 -1.77
CA THR A 118 -7.69 11.16 -2.97
C THR A 118 -7.36 10.30 -4.19
N PHE A 119 -6.95 9.05 -3.99
CA PHE A 119 -6.58 8.12 -5.07
C PHE A 119 -7.72 7.19 -5.50
N VAL A 120 -8.81 7.17 -4.72
CA VAL A 120 -9.96 6.32 -4.95
C VAL A 120 -11.05 7.14 -5.64
N ASN A 121 -11.08 7.07 -6.97
CA ASN A 121 -12.17 7.65 -7.74
C ASN A 121 -13.22 6.58 -8.01
N ILE A 122 -14.33 6.62 -7.27
CA ILE A 122 -15.48 5.75 -7.53
C ILE A 122 -16.09 6.16 -8.87
N VAL A 123 -15.86 5.36 -9.92
CA VAL A 123 -16.54 5.52 -11.19
C VAL A 123 -17.95 4.93 -11.04
N LYS A 124 -18.94 5.77 -10.74
CA LYS A 124 -20.34 5.35 -10.85
C LYS A 124 -20.66 5.21 -12.35
N ILE A 125 -20.94 3.98 -12.79
CA ILE A 125 -21.54 3.71 -14.11
C ILE A 125 -23.00 4.11 -14.08
#